data_AF-A0A7V9UFI1-F1
#
_entry.id   AF-A0A7V9UFI1-F1
#
_cell.length_a   1.000
_cell.length_b   1.000
_cell.length_c   1.000
_cell.angle_alpha   90.00
_cell.angle_beta   90.00
_cell.angle_gamma   90.00
#
_symmetry.space_group_name_H-M   'P 1'
#
loop_
_entity.id
_entity.type
_entity.pdbx_description
1 polymer ?
#
loop_
_entity_poly.entity_id
_entity_poly.type
_entity_poly.pdbx_seq_one_letter_code
_entity_poly.pdbx_strand_id
1 'polypeptide(L)'
;MDFKVKQNWQHFFNQYLKSGMSKTEFCRSQKVAPSRFFYYANLHREPAPAPNDKSGPFVQLAGKKDFTIRINNSVSLTFDSVPDACWMANFVKSMGEAHANT
;
A
#
# COMPACT_ATOMS: atom_id res chain seq x y z
N MET A 1 -13.84 14.15 -32.91
CA MET A 1 -14.51 13.15 -32.07
C MET A 1 -14.71 13.75 -30.70
N ASP A 2 -15.94 13.66 -30.20
CA ASP A 2 -16.50 14.39 -29.07
C ASP A 2 -15.87 13.95 -27.74
N PHE A 3 -15.15 14.84 -27.05
CA PHE A 3 -14.45 14.59 -25.78
C PHE A 3 -15.39 14.54 -24.55
N LYS A 4 -16.70 14.42 -24.78
CA LYS A 4 -17.77 14.49 -23.77
C LYS A 4 -18.35 13.13 -23.35
N VAL A 5 -17.67 12.02 -23.64
CA VAL A 5 -18.00 10.76 -22.95
C VAL A 5 -17.44 10.88 -21.55
N LYS A 6 -18.29 11.24 -20.58
CA LYS A 6 -18.01 11.20 -19.13
C LYS A 6 -17.06 10.04 -18.83
N GLN A 7 -15.78 10.34 -18.61
CA GLN A 7 -14.77 9.31 -18.38
C GLN A 7 -15.18 8.55 -17.13
N ASN A 8 -15.68 7.33 -17.33
CA ASN A 8 -15.92 6.41 -16.24
C ASN A 8 -14.54 5.90 -15.78
N TRP A 9 -13.89 6.71 -14.94
CA TRP A 9 -12.55 6.43 -14.43
C TRP A 9 -12.53 5.13 -13.63
N GLN A 10 -13.63 4.73 -12.98
CA GLN A 10 -13.75 3.41 -12.35
C GLN A 10 -13.60 2.28 -13.37
N HIS A 11 -14.30 2.36 -14.51
CA HIS A 11 -14.15 1.39 -15.59
C HIS A 11 -12.71 1.39 -16.15
N PHE A 12 -12.12 2.57 -16.31
CA PHE A 12 -10.74 2.74 -16.77
C PHE A 12 -9.73 2.07 -15.81
N PHE A 13 -9.87 2.25 -14.51
CA PHE A 13 -9.03 1.60 -13.51
C PHE A 13 -9.26 0.09 -13.46
N ASN A 14 -10.49 -0.39 -13.63
CA ASN A 14 -10.77 -1.81 -13.73
C ASN A 14 -10.09 -2.46 -14.95
N GLN A 15 -10.04 -1.76 -16.09
CA GLN A 15 -9.27 -2.22 -17.24
C GLN A 15 -7.77 -2.23 -16.97
N TYR A 16 -7.24 -1.20 -16.30
CA TYR A 16 -5.85 -1.15 -15.87
C TYR A 16 -5.48 -2.35 -14.99
N LEU A 17 -6.28 -2.63 -13.95
CA LEU A 17 -6.06 -3.76 -13.04
C LEU A 17 -6.07 -5.11 -13.77
N LYS A 18 -6.97 -5.29 -14.74
CA LYS A 18 -7.06 -6.52 -15.55
C LYS A 18 -5.92 -6.66 -16.57
N SER A 19 -5.30 -5.55 -16.97
CA SER A 19 -4.27 -5.55 -18.00
C SER A 19 -2.93 -6.14 -17.53
N GLY A 20 -2.64 -6.09 -16.23
CA GLY A 20 -1.34 -6.48 -15.67
C GLY A 20 -0.17 -5.61 -16.14
N MET A 21 -0.42 -4.53 -16.87
CA MET A 21 0.60 -3.65 -17.44
C MET A 21 1.11 -2.65 -16.39
N SER A 22 2.29 -2.07 -16.65
CA SER A 22 2.72 -0.89 -15.89
C SER A 22 1.82 0.31 -16.19
N LYS A 23 1.71 1.25 -15.25
CA LYS A 23 0.89 2.46 -15.41
C LYS A 23 1.28 3.26 -16.66
N THR A 24 2.58 3.34 -16.94
CA THR A 24 3.16 4.05 -18.09
C THR A 24 2.76 3.40 -19.41
N GLU A 25 2.85 2.08 -19.51
CA GLU A 25 2.44 1.33 -20.71
C GLU A 25 0.94 1.41 -20.95
N PHE A 26 0.14 1.30 -19.89
CA PHE A 26 -1.31 1.42 -19.98
C PHE A 26 -1.75 2.84 -20.38
N CYS A 27 -1.13 3.88 -19.81
CA CYS A 27 -1.40 5.26 -20.21
C CYS A 27 -1.01 5.51 -21.68
N ARG A 28 0.10 4.94 -22.14
CA ARG A 28 0.56 5.05 -23.53
C ARG A 28 -0.40 4.34 -24.50
N SER A 29 -0.89 3.16 -24.16
CA SER A 29 -1.83 2.40 -25.01
C SER A 29 -3.20 3.06 -25.10
N GLN A 30 -3.68 3.65 -23.99
CA GLN A 30 -4.96 4.35 -23.93
C GLN A 30 -4.89 5.82 -24.35
N LYS A 31 -3.72 6.32 -24.77
CA LYS A 31 -3.45 7.73 -25.11
C LYS A 31 -3.89 8.70 -24.01
N VAL A 32 -3.72 8.29 -22.75
CA VAL A 32 -4.00 9.11 -21.57
C VAL A 32 -2.69 9.65 -21.04
N ALA A 33 -2.66 10.95 -20.74
CA ALA A 33 -1.51 11.55 -20.08
C ALA A 33 -1.33 10.93 -18.67
N PRO A 34 -0.12 10.47 -18.30
CA PRO A 34 0.14 9.92 -16.96
C PRO A 34 -0.29 10.87 -15.84
N SER A 35 -0.08 12.18 -16.01
CA SER A 35 -0.52 13.22 -15.05
C SER A 35 -2.03 13.16 -14.77
N ARG A 36 -2.84 12.95 -15.81
CA ARG A 36 -4.29 12.81 -15.71
C ARG A 36 -4.65 11.52 -14.98
N PHE A 37 -3.95 10.42 -15.26
CA PHE A 37 -4.12 9.16 -14.53
C PHE A 37 -3.88 9.34 -13.03
N PHE A 38 -2.77 9.98 -12.63
CA PHE A 38 -2.45 10.22 -11.22
C PHE A 38 -3.49 11.12 -10.54
N TYR A 39 -3.95 12.17 -11.22
CA TYR A 39 -4.99 13.05 -10.70
C TYR A 39 -6.26 12.29 -10.34
N TYR A 40 -6.80 11.51 -11.28
CA TYR A 40 -8.03 10.74 -11.04
C TYR A 40 -7.82 9.53 -10.13
N ALA A 41 -6.62 8.93 -10.13
CA ALA A 41 -6.29 7.85 -9.19
C ALA A 41 -6.29 8.36 -7.75
N ASN A 42 -5.83 9.58 -7.52
CA ASN A 42 -5.91 10.23 -6.21
C ASN A 42 -7.35 10.65 -5.86
N LEU A 43 -8.13 11.13 -6.82
CA LEU A 43 -9.52 11.53 -6.62
C LEU A 43 -10.44 10.33 -6.28
N HIS A 44 -10.18 9.18 -6.88
CA HIS A 44 -10.91 7.93 -6.66
C HIS A 44 -10.25 7.01 -5.63
N ARG A 45 -9.12 7.43 -5.06
CA ARG A 45 -8.62 6.80 -3.84
C ARG A 45 -9.69 7.10 -2.80
N GLU A 46 -10.33 6.06 -2.26
CA GLU A 46 -10.99 6.17 -0.96
C GLU A 46 -10.07 7.00 -0.07
N PRO A 47 -10.56 8.07 0.60
CA PRO A 47 -9.71 8.87 1.46
C PRO A 47 -8.93 7.87 2.29
N ALA A 48 -7.59 7.88 2.14
CA ALA A 48 -6.75 7.04 2.98
C ALA A 48 -7.29 7.26 4.38
N PRO A 49 -7.64 6.20 5.14
CA PRO A 49 -8.24 6.37 6.45
C PRO A 49 -7.41 7.44 7.12
N ALA A 50 -8.06 8.57 7.45
CA ALA A 50 -7.36 9.76 7.93
C ALA A 50 -6.31 9.28 8.92
N PRO A 51 -5.06 9.78 8.88
CA PRO A 51 -4.03 9.32 9.80
C PRO A 51 -4.66 9.36 11.18
N ASN A 52 -5.01 8.18 11.67
CA ASN A 52 -5.77 8.10 12.89
C ASN A 52 -4.68 8.50 13.86
N ASP A 53 -4.78 9.65 14.52
CA ASP A 53 -3.83 10.10 15.55
C ASP A 53 -3.71 9.08 16.71
N LYS A 54 -4.45 7.97 16.62
CA LYS A 54 -4.25 6.70 17.29
C LYS A 54 -3.28 5.76 16.55
N SER A 55 -2.23 6.26 15.91
CA SER A 55 -1.17 5.42 15.31
C SER A 55 -0.29 4.85 16.42
N GLY A 56 -0.89 4.00 17.25
CA GLY A 56 -0.11 3.08 18.07
C GLY A 56 0.59 2.08 17.16
N PRO A 57 1.68 1.45 17.62
CA PRO A 57 2.47 0.49 16.85
C PRO A 57 1.71 -0.79 16.40
N PHE A 58 0.41 -0.87 16.67
CA PHE A 58 -0.41 -2.07 16.54
C PHE A 58 -1.78 -1.75 15.93
N VAL A 59 -2.22 -2.63 15.03
CA VAL A 59 -3.51 -2.59 14.33
C VAL A 59 -4.58 -3.21 15.22
N GLN A 60 -5.70 -2.50 15.40
CA GLN A 60 -6.89 -3.08 16.02
C GLN A 60 -7.60 -4.00 15.01
N LEU A 61 -7.47 -5.31 15.20
CA LEU A 61 -8.21 -6.31 14.44
C LEU A 61 -9.45 -6.76 15.22
N ALA A 62 -10.52 -7.09 14.49
CA ALA A 62 -11.68 -7.76 15.06
C ALA A 62 -11.29 -9.20 15.46
N GLY A 63 -10.82 -9.36 16.70
CA GLY A 63 -10.41 -10.63 17.30
C GLY A 63 -8.95 -10.67 17.74
N LYS A 64 -8.66 -11.40 18.83
CA LYS A 64 -7.29 -11.67 19.27
C LYS A 64 -6.61 -12.57 18.24
N LYS A 65 -5.49 -12.10 17.68
CA LYS A 65 -4.64 -12.89 16.81
C LYS A 65 -3.22 -12.77 17.32
N ASP A 66 -2.64 -13.90 17.67
CA ASP A 66 -1.23 -13.95 18.03
C ASP A 66 -0.42 -13.80 16.74
N PHE A 67 0.47 -12.81 16.73
CA PHE A 67 1.37 -12.56 15.63
C PHE A 67 2.78 -12.95 16.04
N THR A 68 3.44 -13.81 15.27
CA THR A 68 4.79 -14.30 15.61
C THR A 68 5.79 -13.92 14.52
N ILE A 69 6.87 -13.24 14.91
CA ILE A 69 8.04 -12.99 14.07
C ILE A 69 9.11 -13.99 14.45
N ARG A 70 9.54 -14.82 13.49
CA ARG A 70 10.69 -15.70 13.67
C ARG A 70 11.93 -15.01 13.09
N ILE A 71 12.91 -14.71 13.94
CA ILE A 71 14.14 -14.04 13.54
C ILE A 71 15.15 -15.06 13.02
N ASN A 72 15.27 -16.20 13.69
CA ASN A 72 16.10 -17.34 13.26
C ASN A 72 15.56 -18.65 13.85
N ASN A 73 16.35 -19.74 13.78
CA ASN A 73 15.92 -21.04 14.29
C ASN A 73 15.75 -21.09 15.82
N SER A 74 16.37 -20.17 16.55
CA SER A 74 16.42 -20.15 18.01
C SER A 74 15.65 -18.99 18.65
N VAL A 75 15.27 -17.96 17.89
CA VAL A 75 14.65 -16.73 18.41
C VAL A 75 13.36 -16.42 17.67
N SER A 76 12.30 -16.24 18.44
CA SER A 76 10.98 -15.79 17.97
C SER A 76 10.39 -14.77 18.94
N LEU A 77 9.66 -13.81 18.39
CA LEU A 77 8.92 -12.78 19.13
C LEU A 77 7.44 -12.99 18.87
N THR A 78 6.64 -13.05 19.93
CA THR A 78 5.18 -13.20 19.83
C THR A 78 4.51 -11.96 20.39
N PHE A 79 3.53 -11.45 19.66
CA PHE A 79 2.77 -10.26 19.98
C PHE A 79 1.29 -10.64 20.13
N ASP A 80 0.62 -10.04 21.11
CA ASP A 80 -0.81 -10.18 21.39
C ASP A 80 -1.70 -9.46 20.38
N SER A 81 -1.08 -8.68 19.51
CA SER A 81 -1.70 -7.84 18.50
C SER A 81 -0.81 -7.73 17.27
N VAL A 82 -1.42 -7.48 16.11
CA VAL A 82 -0.69 -7.38 14.84
C VAL A 82 -0.05 -6.00 14.76
N PRO A 83 1.29 -5.89 14.60
CA PRO A 83 1.94 -4.59 14.45
C PRO A 83 1.50 -3.89 13.17
N ASP A 84 1.52 -2.56 13.17
CA ASP A 84 1.24 -1.79 11.96
C ASP A 84 2.41 -1.85 10.95
N ALA A 85 2.10 -1.55 9.70
CA ALA A 85 3.07 -1.65 8.60
C ALA A 85 4.26 -0.69 8.74
N CYS A 86 4.04 0.52 9.29
CA CYS A 86 5.11 1.49 9.53
C CYS A 86 6.01 1.02 10.68
N TRP A 87 5.43 0.50 11.77
CA TRP A 87 6.21 -0.08 12.85
C TRP A 87 7.05 -1.27 12.36
N MET A 88 6.45 -2.18 11.58
CA MET A 88 7.15 -3.35 11.04
C MET A 88 8.33 -2.94 10.15
N ALA A 89 8.13 -1.93 9.29
CA ALA A 89 9.19 -1.41 8.44
C ALA A 89 10.37 -0.84 9.26
N ASN A 90 10.07 -0.10 10.33
CA ASN A 90 11.10 0.44 11.23
C ASN A 90 11.82 -0.67 12.02
N PHE A 91 11.09 -1.68 12.50
CA PHE A 91 11.66 -2.84 13.18
C PHE A 91 12.65 -3.58 12.28
N VAL A 92 12.24 -3.94 11.06
CA VAL A 92 13.11 -4.62 10.08
C VAL A 92 14.33 -3.76 9.73
N LYS A 93 14.14 -2.45 9.57
CA LYS A 93 15.24 -1.52 9.29
C LYS A 93 16.26 -1.47 10.45
N SER A 94 15.79 -1.38 11.70
CA SER A 94 16.66 -1.36 12.88
C SER A 94 17.49 -2.64 13.03
N MET A 95 16.94 -3.79 12.61
CA MET A 95 17.66 -5.06 12.61
C MET A 95 18.79 -5.11 11.55
N GLY A 96 18.60 -4.44 10.41
CA GLY A 96 19.61 -4.34 9.36
C GLY A 96 20.72 -3.33 9.67
N GLU A 97 20.38 -2.20 10.31
CA GLU A 97 21.35 -1.15 10.65
C GLU A 97 22.31 -1.53 11.78
N ALA A 98 21.93 -2.47 12.65
CA ALA A 98 22.79 -3.00 13.71
C ALA A 98 24.06 -3.71 13.19
N HIS A 99 24.13 -4.05 11.90
CA HIS A 99 25.28 -4.73 11.27
C HIS A 99 26.11 -3.84 10.32
N ALA A 100 25.80 -2.55 10.18
CA ALA A 100 26.45 -1.66 9.22
C ALA A 100 27.64 -0.84 9.79
N ASN A 101 27.92 -0.92 11.10
CA ASN A 101 28.99 -0.19 11.77
C ASN A 101 29.99 -1.13 12.48
N THR A 102 30.58 -2.06 11.75
CA THR A 102 31.79 -2.79 12.17
C THR A 102 32.76 -2.91 11.01
#